data_AF-A0A848HUT5-F1
#
_entry.id   AF-A0A848HUT5-F1
#
_cell.length_a   1.000
_cell.length_b   1.000
_cell.length_c   1.000
_cell.angle_alpha   90.00
_cell.angle_beta   90.00
_cell.angle_gamma   90.00
#
_symmetry.space_group_name_H-M   'P 1'
#
loop_
_entity.id
_entity.type
_entity.pdbx_description
1 polymer ?
#
loop_
_entity_poly.entity_id
_entity_poly.type
_entity_poly.pdbx_seq_one_letter_code
_entity_poly.pdbx_strand_id
1 'polypeptide(L)'
;MLSNTIVRGDAAFRLPSVPAGTSLELANHYEAMSRAFSADDGCEWQRAKRAIRDFRPQCGADLAVKLVAALHETAPVLTSGTTGEAAINPGEFPTDLAFQMIATAVNDALTLDVRAEWNRRLAAFDEARAADIAHAKLRGIDWSSTKEQLDAGYANASKEVLEEDDRLGEVACQAEDALMEWPSPDAAAFALKVLLAHDRNIGRYEEIIHEEAKRFSGRIAR
;
A
#
# COMPACT_ATOMS: atom_id res chain seq x y z
N MET A 1 0.67 -6.01 -9.04
CA MET A 1 1.40 -5.20 -10.04
C MET A 1 0.98 -5.64 -11.42
N LEU A 2 0.51 -4.73 -12.26
CA LEU A 2 0.24 -5.02 -13.68
C LEU A 2 1.60 -5.17 -14.38
N SER A 3 1.78 -6.25 -15.14
CA SER A 3 3.02 -6.52 -15.87
C SER A 3 3.34 -5.39 -16.85
N ASN A 4 4.56 -4.84 -16.82
CA ASN A 4 5.06 -3.77 -17.70
C ASN A 4 5.17 -4.16 -19.19
N THR A 5 4.73 -5.36 -19.57
CA THR A 5 4.75 -5.84 -20.95
C THR A 5 3.38 -6.39 -21.30
N ILE A 6 2.45 -5.51 -21.67
CA ILE A 6 1.20 -5.93 -22.32
C ILE A 6 1.54 -6.20 -23.78
N VAL A 7 1.93 -7.45 -24.05
CA VAL A 7 2.16 -7.97 -25.40
C VAL A 7 0.80 -8.06 -26.10
N ARG A 8 0.63 -7.43 -27.28
CA ARG A 8 -0.53 -7.66 -28.15
C ARG A 8 -0.61 -9.15 -28.49
N GLY A 9 -1.52 -9.84 -27.81
CA GLY A 9 -2.24 -10.98 -28.32
C GLY A 9 -3.73 -10.72 -28.07
N ASP A 10 -4.62 -11.46 -28.74
CA ASP A 10 -6.09 -11.42 -28.58
C ASP A 10 -6.60 -11.76 -27.15
N ALA A 11 -5.77 -11.59 -26.13
CA ALA A 11 -6.08 -11.88 -24.75
C ALA A 11 -6.82 -10.70 -24.12
N ALA A 12 -8.14 -10.86 -23.94
CA ALA A 12 -8.93 -10.03 -23.07
C ALA A 12 -8.30 -9.94 -21.67
N PHE A 13 -8.14 -8.72 -21.15
CA PHE A 13 -7.59 -8.50 -19.81
C PHE A 13 -8.72 -8.54 -18.79
N ARG A 14 -8.80 -9.62 -18.01
CA ARG A 14 -9.79 -9.77 -16.94
C ARG A 14 -9.76 -8.57 -16.00
N LEU A 15 -10.93 -8.11 -15.58
CA LEU A 15 -11.02 -7.08 -14.55
C LEU A 15 -10.26 -7.53 -13.28
N PRO A 16 -9.34 -6.70 -12.75
CA PRO A 16 -8.66 -7.02 -11.51
C PRO A 16 -9.65 -7.03 -10.35
N SER A 17 -9.32 -7.79 -9.31
CA SER A 17 -9.97 -7.71 -8.01
C SER A 17 -9.91 -6.28 -7.44
N VAL A 18 -10.88 -5.91 -6.62
CA VAL A 18 -10.89 -4.61 -5.93
C VAL A 18 -9.60 -4.45 -5.12
N PRO A 19 -8.81 -3.39 -5.35
CA PRO A 19 -7.61 -3.12 -4.58
C PRO A 19 -7.92 -2.90 -3.09
N ALA A 20 -7.02 -3.36 -2.22
CA ALA A 20 -7.09 -3.04 -0.79
C ALA A 20 -7.07 -1.51 -0.57
N GLY A 21 -7.88 -1.02 0.38
CA GLY A 21 -8.02 0.41 0.65
C GLY A 21 -9.10 1.12 -0.16
N THR A 22 -9.75 0.44 -1.12
CA THR A 22 -10.94 0.97 -1.81
C THR A 22 -12.10 1.15 -0.83
N SER A 23 -12.79 2.27 -0.94
CA SER A 23 -14.03 2.57 -0.20
C SER A 23 -15.09 1.49 -0.46
N LEU A 24 -15.76 1.02 0.60
CA LEU A 24 -16.76 -0.06 0.53
C LEU A 24 -17.88 0.23 -0.48
N GLU A 25 -18.37 1.47 -0.53
CA GLU A 25 -19.40 1.90 -1.49
C GLU A 25 -18.94 1.70 -2.94
N LEU A 26 -17.72 2.17 -3.26
CA LEU A 26 -17.16 2.03 -4.60
C LEU A 26 -16.84 0.58 -4.95
N ALA A 27 -16.35 -0.21 -4.00
CA ALA A 27 -16.12 -1.64 -4.16
C ALA A 27 -17.42 -2.37 -4.56
N ASN A 28 -18.52 -2.10 -3.87
CA ASN A 28 -19.83 -2.67 -4.18
C ASN A 28 -20.31 -2.30 -5.59
N HIS A 29 -20.13 -1.04 -6.00
CA HIS A 29 -20.50 -0.62 -7.35
C HIS A 29 -19.64 -1.26 -8.44
N TYR A 30 -18.33 -1.41 -8.20
CA TYR A 30 -17.42 -2.09 -9.13
C TYR A 30 -17.75 -3.57 -9.31
N GLU A 31 -18.03 -4.27 -8.21
CA GLU A 31 -18.47 -5.67 -8.27
C GLU A 31 -19.83 -5.81 -8.98
N ALA A 32 -20.78 -4.92 -8.69
CA ALA A 32 -22.07 -4.88 -9.35
C ALA A 32 -21.92 -4.65 -10.87
N MET A 33 -21.04 -3.74 -11.28
CA MET A 33 -20.74 -3.49 -12.69
C MET A 33 -20.21 -4.74 -13.39
N SER A 34 -19.19 -5.38 -12.82
CA SER A 34 -18.58 -6.60 -13.37
C SER A 34 -19.60 -7.73 -13.51
N ARG A 35 -20.37 -7.98 -12.44
CA ARG A 35 -21.39 -9.03 -12.41
C ARG A 35 -22.54 -8.77 -13.39
N ALA A 36 -23.04 -7.54 -13.44
CA ALA A 36 -24.12 -7.17 -14.35
C ALA A 36 -23.72 -7.30 -15.81
N PHE A 37 -22.48 -6.93 -16.16
CA PHE A 37 -21.96 -7.12 -17.51
C PHE A 37 -21.87 -8.61 -17.88
N SER A 38 -21.31 -9.45 -17.01
CA SER A 38 -21.24 -10.91 -17.22
C SER A 38 -22.62 -11.58 -17.29
N ALA A 39 -23.65 -11.01 -16.66
CA ALA A 39 -25.01 -11.53 -16.67
C ALA A 39 -25.89 -10.95 -17.79
N ASP A 40 -25.34 -10.09 -18.65
CA ASP A 40 -26.07 -9.33 -19.68
C ASP A 40 -27.23 -8.47 -19.11
N ASP A 41 -27.10 -8.00 -17.87
CA ASP A 41 -28.04 -7.06 -17.25
C ASP A 41 -27.62 -5.62 -17.57
N GLY A 42 -28.05 -5.16 -18.75
CA GLY A 42 -27.73 -3.81 -19.22
C GLY A 42 -28.23 -2.68 -18.32
N CYS A 43 -29.34 -2.88 -17.60
CA CYS A 43 -29.90 -1.86 -16.71
C CYS A 43 -29.03 -1.67 -15.47
N GLU A 44 -28.69 -2.77 -14.80
CA GLU A 44 -27.83 -2.73 -13.62
C GLU A 44 -26.40 -2.33 -13.98
N TRP A 45 -25.90 -2.77 -15.14
CA TRP A 45 -24.59 -2.36 -15.63
C TRP A 45 -24.49 -0.85 -15.82
N GLN A 46 -25.48 -0.21 -16.46
CA GLN A 46 -25.50 1.25 -16.64
C GLN A 46 -25.67 2.01 -15.32
N ARG A 47 -26.44 1.46 -14.37
CA ARG A 47 -26.59 2.03 -13.02
C ARG A 47 -25.25 2.01 -12.27
N ALA A 48 -24.59 0.87 -12.24
CA ALA A 48 -23.31 0.69 -11.55
C ALA A 48 -22.22 1.60 -12.15
N LYS A 49 -22.10 1.66 -13.48
CA LYS A 49 -21.16 2.58 -14.16
C LYS A 49 -21.41 4.05 -13.79
N ARG A 50 -22.67 4.47 -13.76
CA ARG A 50 -23.03 5.85 -13.37
C ARG A 50 -22.62 6.12 -11.91
N ALA A 51 -22.90 5.19 -11.01
CA ALA A 51 -22.50 5.32 -9.61
C ALA A 51 -20.97 5.42 -9.47
N ILE A 52 -20.19 4.58 -10.16
CA ILE A 52 -18.72 4.65 -10.18
C ILE A 52 -18.24 6.00 -10.73
N ARG A 53 -18.81 6.46 -11.85
CA ARG A 53 -18.45 7.72 -12.48
C ARG A 53 -18.70 8.92 -11.57
N ASP A 54 -19.84 8.93 -10.89
CA ASP A 54 -20.29 10.05 -10.06
C ASP A 54 -19.66 9.99 -8.64
N PHE A 55 -19.13 8.85 -8.22
CA PHE A 55 -18.42 8.67 -6.94
C PHE A 55 -17.17 9.56 -6.86
N ARG A 56 -16.96 10.28 -5.75
CA ARG A 56 -15.76 11.10 -5.55
C ARG A 56 -14.66 10.27 -4.87
N PRO A 57 -13.54 9.94 -5.54
CA PRO A 57 -12.48 9.13 -4.94
C PRO A 57 -11.88 9.82 -3.71
N GLN A 58 -11.65 9.03 -2.65
CA GLN A 58 -11.09 9.49 -1.38
C GLN A 58 -9.61 9.10 -1.23
N CYS A 59 -9.20 8.07 -1.97
CA CYS A 59 -7.86 7.53 -1.97
C CYS A 59 -7.43 7.16 -3.41
N GLY A 60 -6.16 6.81 -3.55
CA GLY A 60 -5.57 6.30 -4.77
C GLY A 60 -6.19 4.98 -5.25
N ALA A 61 -6.58 4.08 -4.35
CA ALA A 61 -7.28 2.84 -4.65
C ALA A 61 -8.66 3.12 -5.26
N ASP A 62 -9.39 4.10 -4.74
CA ASP A 62 -10.66 4.54 -5.33
C ASP A 62 -10.44 5.08 -6.76
N LEU A 63 -9.41 5.90 -6.94
CA LEU A 63 -9.07 6.44 -8.26
C LEU A 63 -8.67 5.32 -9.24
N ALA A 64 -7.89 4.35 -8.79
CA ALA A 64 -7.49 3.18 -9.58
C ALA A 64 -8.73 2.38 -10.04
N VAL A 65 -9.68 2.11 -9.14
CA VAL A 65 -10.93 1.41 -9.47
C VAL A 65 -11.75 2.17 -10.51
N LYS A 66 -11.87 3.50 -10.35
CA LYS A 66 -12.57 4.34 -11.34
C LYS A 66 -11.92 4.29 -12.71
N LEU A 67 -10.58 4.36 -12.78
CA LEU A 67 -9.84 4.30 -14.04
C LEU A 67 -10.00 2.93 -14.72
N VAL A 68 -9.94 1.83 -13.96
CA VAL A 68 -10.20 0.48 -14.48
C VAL A 68 -11.63 0.34 -15.00
N ALA A 69 -12.62 0.85 -14.27
CA ALA A 69 -14.01 0.85 -14.73
C ALA A 69 -14.21 1.66 -16.01
N ALA A 70 -13.53 2.80 -16.16
CA ALA A 70 -13.57 3.61 -17.37
C ALA A 70 -12.91 2.90 -18.57
N LEU A 71 -11.80 2.18 -18.35
CA LEU A 71 -11.19 1.32 -19.38
C LEU A 71 -12.17 0.25 -19.85
N HIS A 72 -12.83 -0.43 -18.91
CA HIS A 72 -13.82 -1.44 -19.24
C HIS A 72 -15.01 -0.86 -19.98
N GLU A 73 -15.52 0.31 -19.59
CA GLU A 73 -16.61 0.96 -20.33
C GLU A 73 -16.24 1.29 -21.78
N THR A 74 -14.98 1.63 -22.03
CA THR A 74 -14.49 1.99 -23.38
C THR A 74 -14.32 0.78 -24.28
N ALA A 75 -13.89 -0.36 -23.71
CA ALA A 75 -13.60 -1.57 -24.46
C ALA A 75 -14.09 -2.84 -23.72
N PRO A 76 -15.40 -2.97 -23.47
CA PRO A 76 -15.93 -4.06 -22.67
C PRO A 76 -15.94 -5.36 -23.48
N VAL A 77 -15.46 -6.45 -22.89
CA VAL A 77 -15.52 -7.79 -23.48
C VAL A 77 -15.67 -8.84 -22.39
N LEU A 78 -16.18 -10.02 -22.74
CA LEU A 78 -16.11 -11.18 -21.85
C LEU A 78 -14.88 -12.01 -22.18
N THR A 79 -14.25 -12.61 -21.16
CA THR A 79 -13.05 -13.46 -21.36
C THR A 79 -13.26 -14.60 -22.36
N SER A 80 -14.50 -15.04 -22.59
CA SER A 80 -14.84 -16.08 -23.57
C SER A 80 -15.96 -15.63 -24.51
N GLY A 81 -15.84 -14.42 -25.08
CA GLY A 81 -16.71 -13.90 -26.14
C GLY A 81 -18.16 -13.65 -25.71
N THR A 82 -18.94 -14.71 -25.55
CA THR A 82 -20.34 -14.69 -25.10
C THR A 82 -20.54 -15.23 -23.68
N THR A 83 -19.50 -15.80 -23.07
CA THR A 83 -19.55 -16.26 -21.67
C THR A 83 -18.27 -15.86 -20.93
N GLY A 84 -18.30 -15.96 -19.61
CA GLY A 84 -17.13 -15.73 -18.76
C GLY A 84 -17.17 -14.41 -17.99
N GLU A 85 -16.00 -13.96 -17.56
CA GLU A 85 -15.85 -12.82 -16.67
C GLU A 85 -15.68 -11.52 -17.48
N ALA A 86 -16.11 -10.41 -16.89
CA ALA A 86 -15.90 -9.08 -17.44
C ALA A 86 -14.40 -8.78 -17.62
N ALA A 87 -14.06 -8.20 -18.77
CA ALA A 87 -12.69 -7.95 -19.19
C ALA A 87 -12.60 -6.72 -20.10
N ILE A 88 -11.38 -6.23 -20.28
CA ILE A 88 -11.04 -5.10 -21.14
C ILE A 88 -10.39 -5.67 -22.41
N ASN A 89 -10.83 -5.23 -23.59
CA ASN A 89 -10.17 -5.53 -24.85
C ASN A 89 -9.17 -4.40 -25.22
N PRO A 90 -7.85 -4.58 -25.03
CA PRO A 90 -6.89 -3.53 -25.35
C PRO A 90 -6.86 -3.16 -26.84
N GLY A 91 -7.31 -4.07 -27.72
CA GLY A 91 -7.34 -3.87 -29.17
C GLY A 91 -8.38 -2.86 -29.66
N GLU A 92 -9.40 -2.55 -28.85
CA GLU A 92 -10.45 -1.56 -29.18
C GLU A 92 -10.01 -0.12 -28.89
N PHE A 93 -8.87 0.09 -28.24
CA PHE A 93 -8.39 1.44 -27.98
C PHE A 93 -7.82 2.06 -29.26
N PRO A 94 -8.26 3.28 -29.65
CA PRO A 94 -7.88 3.89 -30.94
C PRO A 94 -6.37 4.20 -31.04
N THR A 95 -5.67 4.28 -29.90
CA THR A 95 -4.21 4.36 -29.87
C THR A 95 -3.65 3.56 -28.69
N ASP A 96 -2.54 2.85 -28.92
CA ASP A 96 -1.83 2.11 -27.87
C ASP A 96 -1.40 3.03 -26.71
N LEU A 97 -1.12 4.31 -27.02
CA LEU A 97 -0.73 5.32 -26.04
C LEU A 97 -1.83 5.62 -25.02
N ALA A 98 -3.10 5.70 -25.43
CA ALA A 98 -4.21 6.02 -24.52
C ALA A 98 -4.41 4.94 -23.47
N PHE A 99 -4.38 3.66 -23.88
CA PHE A 99 -4.46 2.53 -22.95
C PHE A 99 -3.26 2.50 -21.99
N GLN A 100 -2.04 2.71 -22.51
CA GLN A 100 -0.82 2.77 -21.68
C GLN A 100 -0.88 3.90 -20.65
N MET A 101 -1.30 5.11 -21.05
CA MET A 101 -1.40 6.24 -20.14
C MET A 101 -2.38 5.99 -19.00
N ILE A 102 -3.54 5.37 -19.29
CA ILE A 102 -4.52 5.06 -18.25
C ILE A 102 -4.01 3.93 -17.35
N ALA A 103 -3.34 2.91 -17.91
CA ALA A 103 -2.71 1.85 -17.12
C ALA A 103 -1.61 2.39 -16.18
N THR A 104 -0.79 3.34 -16.67
CA THR A 104 0.18 4.06 -15.82
C THR A 104 -0.53 4.86 -14.74
N ALA A 105 -1.59 5.60 -15.07
CA ALA A 105 -2.36 6.36 -14.08
C ALA A 105 -3.02 5.48 -13.00
N VAL A 106 -3.47 4.25 -13.36
CA VAL A 106 -3.94 3.25 -12.39
C VAL A 106 -2.82 2.87 -11.44
N ASN A 107 -1.63 2.59 -11.97
CA ASN A 107 -0.47 2.24 -11.14
C ASN A 107 -0.06 3.41 -10.23
N ASP A 108 0.02 4.62 -10.78
CA ASP A 108 0.34 5.83 -10.01
C ASP A 108 -0.67 6.06 -8.88
N ALA A 109 -1.96 5.88 -9.17
CA ALA A 109 -3.02 5.98 -8.18
C ALA A 109 -2.83 4.96 -7.04
N LEU A 110 -2.53 3.70 -7.34
CA LEU A 110 -2.22 2.70 -6.31
C LEU A 110 -0.97 3.08 -5.48
N THR A 111 0.03 3.74 -6.09
CA THR A 111 1.22 4.19 -5.36
C THR A 111 0.98 5.42 -4.48
N LEU A 112 -0.04 6.23 -4.76
CA LEU A 112 -0.38 7.40 -3.93
C LEU A 112 -0.76 6.98 -2.50
N ASP A 113 -1.54 5.91 -2.37
CA ASP A 113 -1.97 5.40 -1.06
C ASP A 113 -0.82 4.76 -0.29
N VAL A 114 0.08 4.07 -1.00
CA VAL A 114 1.29 3.51 -0.39
C VAL A 114 2.11 4.62 0.25
N ARG A 115 2.32 5.75 -0.46
CA ARG A 115 3.10 6.89 0.04
C ARG A 115 2.38 7.63 1.17
N ALA A 116 1.07 7.84 1.08
CA ALA A 116 0.30 8.52 2.11
C ALA A 116 0.25 7.72 3.43
N GLU A 117 0.01 6.41 3.33
CA GLU A 117 0.02 5.50 4.48
C GLU A 117 1.43 5.38 5.08
N TRP A 118 2.45 5.26 4.23
CA TRP A 118 3.85 5.24 4.65
C TRP A 118 4.19 6.47 5.50
N ASN A 119 3.86 7.67 5.00
CA ASN A 119 4.15 8.91 5.72
C ASN A 119 3.40 8.98 7.07
N ARG A 120 2.17 8.47 7.14
CA ARG A 120 1.42 8.41 8.41
C ARG A 120 2.09 7.49 9.43
N ARG A 121 2.53 6.31 9.00
CA ARG A 121 3.23 5.35 9.85
C ARG A 121 4.59 5.86 10.29
N LEU A 122 5.33 6.51 9.38
CA LEU A 122 6.61 7.13 9.70
C LEU A 122 6.43 8.22 10.76
N ALA A 123 5.43 9.10 10.61
CA ALA A 123 5.13 10.12 11.60
C ALA A 123 4.76 9.52 12.98
N ALA A 124 3.97 8.44 13.00
CA ALA A 124 3.62 7.75 14.23
C ALA A 124 4.84 7.11 14.92
N PHE A 125 5.74 6.51 14.13
CA PHE A 125 7.01 5.99 14.62
C PHE A 125 7.90 7.11 15.20
N ASP A 126 8.08 8.20 14.45
CA ASP A 126 8.89 9.35 14.88
C ASP A 126 8.33 9.98 16.17
N GLU A 127 7.00 10.13 16.27
CA GLU A 127 6.33 10.65 17.47
C GLU A 127 6.51 9.73 18.67
N ALA A 128 6.27 8.42 18.51
CA ALA A 128 6.43 7.44 19.58
C ALA A 128 7.89 7.40 20.06
N ARG A 129 8.85 7.41 19.11
CA ARG A 129 10.27 7.38 19.43
C ARG A 129 10.75 8.68 20.08
N ALA A 130 10.22 9.83 19.67
CA ALA A 130 10.53 11.10 20.30
C ALA A 130 9.99 11.17 21.74
N ALA A 131 8.78 10.65 22.00
CA ALA A 131 8.19 10.59 23.33
C ALA A 131 9.01 9.71 24.29
N ASP A 132 9.41 8.53 23.80
CA ASP A 132 10.28 7.57 24.47
C ASP A 132 11.64 8.20 24.87
N ILE A 133 12.35 8.80 23.91
CA ILE A 133 13.62 9.50 24.17
C ILE A 133 13.45 10.69 25.12
N ALA A 134 12.38 11.48 24.94
CA ALA A 134 12.14 12.67 25.77
C ALA A 134 11.84 12.28 27.23
N HIS A 135 11.08 11.21 27.44
CA HIS A 135 10.79 10.68 28.77
C HIS A 135 12.08 10.23 29.46
N ALA A 136 12.88 9.38 28.81
CA ALA A 136 14.17 8.92 29.33
C ALA A 136 15.08 10.11 29.72
N LYS A 137 15.20 11.09 28.83
CA LYS A 137 16.05 12.27 29.04
C LYS A 137 15.61 13.14 30.24
N LEU A 138 14.30 13.34 30.43
CA LEU A 138 13.76 14.06 31.59
C LEU A 138 14.10 13.37 32.93
N ARG A 139 14.42 12.08 32.89
CA ARG A 139 14.78 11.26 34.06
C ARG A 139 16.28 11.02 34.19
N GLY A 140 17.09 11.73 33.39
CA GLY A 140 18.55 11.63 33.42
C GLY A 140 19.11 10.38 32.74
N ILE A 141 18.27 9.67 31.96
CA ILE A 141 18.66 8.53 31.14
C ILE A 141 18.94 9.07 29.73
N ASP A 142 20.19 9.02 29.29
CA ASP A 142 20.60 9.49 27.96
C ASP A 142 21.20 8.33 27.18
N TRP A 143 20.46 7.84 26.18
CA TRP A 143 20.87 6.72 25.32
C TRP A 143 22.10 6.97 24.44
N SER A 144 22.61 8.20 24.40
CA SER A 144 23.91 8.51 23.81
C SER A 144 25.09 8.34 24.77
N SER A 145 24.82 8.07 26.06
CA SER A 145 25.83 7.88 27.10
C SER A 145 26.47 6.49 27.05
N THR A 146 27.55 6.28 27.80
CA THR A 146 28.15 4.94 27.91
C THR A 146 27.20 3.98 28.60
N LYS A 147 27.38 2.68 28.36
CA LYS A 147 26.58 1.63 29.00
C LYS A 147 26.59 1.76 30.53
N GLU A 148 27.74 2.06 31.14
CA GLU A 148 27.84 2.23 32.59
C GLU A 148 27.00 3.41 33.11
N GLN A 149 26.92 4.50 32.35
CA GLN A 149 26.12 5.67 32.70
C GLN A 149 24.62 5.38 32.55
N LEU A 150 24.23 4.61 31.53
CA LEU A 150 22.86 4.15 31.34
C LEU A 150 22.41 3.21 32.45
N ASP A 151 23.22 2.20 32.76
CA ASP A 151 22.93 1.23 33.81
C ASP A 151 22.78 1.93 35.18
N ALA A 152 23.62 2.93 35.46
CA ALA A 152 23.52 3.77 36.66
C ALA A 152 22.26 4.65 36.66
N GLY A 153 21.85 5.18 35.50
CA GLY A 153 20.61 5.94 35.36
C GLY A 153 19.39 5.10 35.68
N TYR A 154 19.30 3.90 35.09
CA TYR A 154 18.22 2.96 35.34
C TYR A 154 18.21 2.41 36.77
N ALA A 155 19.37 2.16 37.38
CA ALA A 155 19.45 1.70 38.77
C ALA A 155 18.91 2.71 39.79
N ASN A 156 18.92 4.00 39.45
CA ASN A 156 18.42 5.09 40.30
C ASN A 156 16.99 5.53 39.95
N ALA A 157 16.39 4.98 38.91
CA ALA A 157 15.03 5.32 38.48
C ALA A 157 13.99 4.74 39.45
N SER A 158 12.88 5.47 39.67
CA SER A 158 11.75 4.93 40.42
C SER A 158 11.01 3.86 39.61
N LYS A 159 10.24 3.02 40.29
CA LYS A 159 9.43 1.99 39.63
C LYS A 159 8.47 2.57 38.59
N GLU A 160 7.85 3.71 38.89
CA GLU A 160 6.93 4.40 37.97
C GLU A 160 7.65 4.91 36.72
N VAL A 161 8.91 5.33 36.84
CA VAL A 161 9.72 5.74 35.69
C VAL A 161 10.03 4.54 34.79
N LEU A 162 10.41 3.41 35.38
CA LEU A 162 10.71 2.19 34.64
C LEU A 162 9.46 1.67 33.90
N GLU A 163 8.31 1.63 34.58
CA GLU A 163 7.05 1.16 33.99
C GLU A 163 6.58 2.05 32.82
N GLU A 164 6.77 3.37 32.93
CA GLU A 164 6.43 4.28 31.83
C GLU A 164 7.42 4.19 30.67
N ASP A 165 8.71 4.00 30.96
CA ASP A 165 9.75 3.77 29.93
C ASP A 165 9.46 2.48 29.15
N ASP A 166 9.13 1.38 29.84
CA ASP A 166 8.72 0.11 29.22
C ASP A 166 7.48 0.31 28.34
N ARG A 167 6.47 1.03 28.83
CA ARG A 167 5.23 1.32 28.08
C ARG A 167 5.52 2.12 26.81
N LEU A 168 6.34 3.17 26.89
CA LEU A 168 6.69 4.01 25.74
C LEU A 168 7.55 3.24 24.73
N GLY A 169 8.50 2.44 25.22
CA GLY A 169 9.31 1.55 24.40
C GLY A 169 8.46 0.52 23.64
N GLU A 170 7.42 -0.04 24.27
CA GLU A 170 6.47 -0.95 23.61
C GLU A 170 5.68 -0.23 22.51
N VAL A 171 5.16 0.98 22.77
CA VAL A 171 4.43 1.78 21.77
C VAL A 171 5.34 2.12 20.58
N ALA A 172 6.60 2.49 20.83
CA ALA A 172 7.58 2.75 19.78
C ALA A 172 7.88 1.49 18.97
N CYS A 173 8.01 0.32 19.61
CA CYS A 173 8.21 -0.96 18.92
C CYS A 173 7.01 -1.32 18.03
N GLN A 174 5.78 -1.13 18.51
CA GLN A 174 4.57 -1.41 17.71
C GLN A 174 4.45 -0.46 16.51
N ALA A 175 4.80 0.82 16.68
CA ALA A 175 4.83 1.78 15.58
C ALA A 175 5.92 1.45 14.55
N GLU A 176 7.09 0.99 15.01
CA GLU A 176 8.17 0.49 14.16
C GLU A 176 7.74 -0.74 13.37
N ASP A 177 7.15 -1.76 14.02
CA ASP A 177 6.62 -2.95 13.36
C ASP A 177 5.60 -2.57 12.27
N ALA A 178 4.66 -1.67 12.60
CA ALA A 178 3.70 -1.18 11.62
C ALA A 178 4.39 -0.48 10.43
N LEU A 179 5.41 0.34 10.66
CA LEU A 179 6.18 0.96 9.58
C LEU A 179 6.92 -0.11 8.73
N MET A 180 7.54 -1.09 9.39
CA MET A 180 8.32 -2.15 8.76
C MET A 180 7.44 -3.07 7.92
N GLU A 181 6.21 -3.37 8.32
CA GLU A 181 5.28 -4.18 7.54
C GLU A 181 4.72 -3.46 6.29
N TRP A 182 4.67 -2.12 6.30
CA TRP A 182 4.06 -1.38 5.20
C TRP A 182 5.02 -1.19 4.03
N PRO A 183 4.65 -1.48 2.77
CA PRO A 183 5.60 -1.40 1.66
C PRO A 183 6.23 -0.02 1.48
N SER A 184 7.55 0.06 1.32
CA SER A 184 8.22 1.36 1.09
C SER A 184 7.73 2.02 -0.21
N PRO A 185 7.48 3.33 -0.26
CA PRO A 185 7.05 3.99 -1.51
C PRO A 185 8.19 4.20 -2.51
N ASP A 186 9.45 4.25 -2.06
CA ASP A 186 10.63 4.47 -2.90
C ASP A 186 11.91 3.91 -2.25
N ALA A 187 13.03 4.02 -2.95
CA ALA A 187 14.32 3.49 -2.51
C ALA A 187 14.86 4.17 -1.25
N ALA A 188 14.51 5.45 -1.01
CA ALA A 188 14.92 6.17 0.18
C ALA A 188 14.19 5.65 1.43
N ALA A 189 12.88 5.41 1.31
CA ALA A 189 12.10 4.76 2.36
C ALA A 189 12.58 3.33 2.65
N PHE A 190 12.97 2.58 1.61
CA PHE A 190 13.57 1.25 1.81
C PHE A 190 14.91 1.32 2.54
N ALA A 191 15.78 2.27 2.19
CA ALA A 191 17.05 2.47 2.88
C ALA A 191 16.83 2.80 4.38
N LEU A 192 15.80 3.57 4.72
CA LEU A 192 15.42 3.83 6.11
C LEU A 192 15.08 2.53 6.85
N LYS A 193 14.27 1.62 6.27
CA LYS A 193 13.98 0.32 6.87
C LYS A 193 15.23 -0.51 7.12
N VAL A 194 16.17 -0.52 6.17
CA VAL A 194 17.43 -1.24 6.31
C VAL A 194 18.24 -0.69 7.49
N LEU A 195 18.27 0.63 7.67
CA LEU A 195 18.94 1.27 8.81
C LEU A 195 18.27 0.90 10.14
N LEU A 196 16.93 0.96 10.21
CA LEU A 196 16.17 0.56 11.40
C LEU A 196 16.42 -0.91 11.75
N ALA A 197 16.35 -1.80 10.77
CA ALA A 197 16.61 -3.23 10.97
C ALA A 197 18.05 -3.50 11.41
N HIS A 198 19.04 -2.76 10.90
CA HIS A 198 20.42 -2.91 11.31
C HIS A 198 20.63 -2.52 12.77
N ASP A 199 20.04 -1.43 13.24
CA ASP A 199 20.19 -0.92 14.61
C ASP A 199 19.56 -1.87 15.66
N ARG A 200 18.50 -2.59 15.28
CA ARG A 200 17.64 -3.38 16.18
C ARG A 200 17.86 -4.89 16.16
N ASN A 201 18.95 -5.36 15.56
CA ASN A 201 19.20 -6.78 15.22
C ASN A 201 18.38 -7.23 14.00
N ILE A 202 19.06 -7.27 12.85
CA ILE A 202 18.48 -7.49 11.52
C ILE A 202 17.59 -8.74 11.41
N GLY A 203 17.84 -9.75 12.26
CA GLY A 203 17.07 -11.00 12.28
C GLY A 203 15.57 -10.82 12.56
N ARG A 204 15.14 -9.73 13.22
CA ARG A 204 13.71 -9.46 13.44
C ARG A 204 12.96 -9.12 12.15
N TYR A 205 13.62 -8.46 11.20
CA TYR A 205 13.00 -7.92 9.98
C TYR A 205 13.60 -8.48 8.69
N GLU A 206 14.43 -9.52 8.77
CA GLU A 206 15.19 -10.06 7.63
C GLU A 206 14.29 -10.44 6.44
N GLU A 207 13.18 -11.14 6.71
CA GLU A 207 12.23 -11.55 5.67
C GLU A 207 11.61 -10.35 4.95
N ILE A 208 11.15 -9.35 5.71
CA ILE A 208 10.56 -8.12 5.18
C ILE A 208 11.57 -7.38 4.29
N ILE A 209 12.81 -7.20 4.78
CA ILE A 209 13.88 -6.53 4.03
C ILE A 209 14.22 -7.28 2.75
N HIS A 210 14.26 -8.62 2.80
CA HIS A 210 14.55 -9.44 1.64
C HIS A 210 13.46 -9.35 0.57
N GLU A 211 12.19 -9.40 0.95
CA GLU A 211 11.06 -9.25 0.02
C GLU A 211 11.01 -7.86 -0.61
N GLU A 212 11.28 -6.80 0.16
CA GLU A 212 11.39 -5.46 -0.42
C GLU A 212 12.60 -5.30 -1.35
N ALA A 213 13.74 -5.90 -1.03
CA ALA A 213 14.93 -5.90 -1.89
C ALA A 213 14.64 -6.55 -3.26
N LYS A 214 13.86 -7.64 -3.29
CA LYS A 214 13.39 -8.25 -4.56
C LYS A 214 12.56 -7.26 -5.37
N ARG A 215 11.64 -6.54 -4.70
CA ARG A 215 10.78 -5.54 -5.34
C ARG A 215 11.58 -4.41 -5.99
N PHE A 216 12.61 -3.89 -5.32
CA PHE A 216 13.44 -2.79 -5.85
C PHE A 216 14.53 -3.23 -6.84
N SER A 217 15.01 -4.48 -6.74
CA SER A 217 16.02 -5.01 -7.67
C SER A 217 15.45 -5.45 -9.03
N GLY A 218 14.13 -5.43 -9.19
CA GLY A 218 13.44 -5.86 -10.43
C GLY A 218 13.59 -7.35 -10.74
N ARG A 219 14.14 -8.14 -9.81
CA ARG A 219 14.25 -9.60 -9.94
C ARG A 219 12.95 -10.23 -9.42
N ILE A 220 11.99 -10.40 -10.33
CA ILE A 220 10.92 -11.38 -10.11
C ILE A 220 11.62 -12.75 -10.06
N ALA A 221 11.46 -13.48 -8.95
CA ALA A 221 11.94 -14.85 -8.83
C ALA A 221 11.40 -15.64 -10.03
N ARG A 222 12.33 -16.14 -10.86
CA ARG A 222 12.02 -17.08 -11.94
C ARG A 222 11.81 -18.46 -11.38
#